data_AF-A0A317Z3C8-F1
#
_entry.id   AF-A0A317Z3C8-F1
#
_cell.length_a   1.000
_cell.length_b   1.000
_cell.length_c   1.000
_cell.angle_alpha   90.00
_cell.angle_beta   90.00
_cell.angle_gamma   90.00
#
_symmetry.space_group_name_H-M   'P 1'
#
loop_
_entity.id
_entity.type
_entity.pdbx_description
1 polymer ?
#
loop_
_entity_poly.entity_id
_entity_poly.type
_entity_poly.pdbx_seq_one_letter_code
_entity_poly.pdbx_strand_id
1 'polypeptide(L)'
;TYEWVIIGGGVHATTIALQLRQLGLPVEQLRMIDPHPHLLDQFDRQTARIGMPYLRSPLVHHCHPEPFNLKKFAKQQGYTQPMIGPYQRPRLDMFFDHTRHWIRH
;
A
#
# COMPACT_ATOMS: atom_id res chain seq x y z
N THR A 1 20.46 -9.99 14.93
CA THR A 1 20.91 -9.00 13.92
C THR A 1 19.86 -8.92 12.84
N TYR A 2 19.53 -7.73 12.35
CA TYR A 2 18.64 -7.58 11.19
C TYR A 2 19.43 -7.88 9.92
N GLU A 3 18.83 -8.62 8.99
CA GLU A 3 19.44 -8.86 7.68
C GLU A 3 19.08 -7.72 6.71
N TRP A 4 17.88 -7.13 6.87
CA TRP A 4 17.37 -6.10 5.99
C TRP A 4 16.89 -4.88 6.77
N VAL A 5 17.37 -3.69 6.37
CA VAL A 5 16.93 -2.40 6.91
C VAL A 5 16.44 -1.53 5.75
N ILE A 6 15.20 -1.06 5.83
CA ILE A 6 14.60 -0.12 4.87
C ILE A 6 14.47 1.24 5.56
N ILE A 7 15.00 2.30 4.92
CA ILE A 7 14.87 3.68 5.38
C ILE A 7 13.73 4.36 4.63
N GLY A 8 12.75 4.83 5.39
CA GLY A 8 11.47 5.36 4.92
C GLY A 8 10.35 4.32 4.95
N GLY A 9 9.12 4.82 5.02
CA GLY A 9 7.88 4.06 5.14
C GLY A 9 6.83 4.51 4.12
N GLY A 10 7.27 5.05 2.98
CA GLY A 10 6.39 5.43 1.86
C GLY A 10 5.99 4.26 0.97
N VAL A 11 5.28 4.55 -0.13
CA VAL A 11 4.67 3.54 -1.02
C VAL A 11 5.68 2.48 -1.46
N HIS A 12 6.86 2.90 -1.93
CA HIS A 12 7.90 1.98 -2.40
C HIS A 12 8.48 1.12 -1.27
N ALA A 13 8.74 1.72 -0.11
CA ALA A 13 9.29 1.00 1.05
C ALA A 13 8.31 -0.09 1.53
N THR A 14 7.03 0.25 1.60
CA THR A 14 5.97 -0.70 1.94
C THR A 14 5.84 -1.80 0.88
N THR A 15 5.92 -1.48 -0.41
CA THR A 15 5.91 -2.50 -1.48
C THR A 15 7.07 -3.48 -1.34
N ILE A 16 8.29 -2.97 -1.12
CA ILE A 16 9.48 -3.81 -0.94
C ILE A 16 9.32 -4.70 0.31
N ALA A 17 8.88 -4.13 1.43
CA ALA A 17 8.65 -4.87 2.66
C ALA A 17 7.65 -6.02 2.45
N LEU A 18 6.51 -5.75 1.81
CA LEU A 18 5.51 -6.78 1.53
C LEU A 18 6.04 -7.85 0.56
N GLN A 19 6.84 -7.47 -0.44
CA GLN A 19 7.48 -8.43 -1.35
C GLN A 19 8.47 -9.33 -0.61
N LEU A 20 9.33 -8.78 0.24
CA LEU A 20 10.30 -9.55 1.02
C LEU A 20 9.58 -10.52 1.97
N ARG A 21 8.50 -10.07 2.63
CA ARG A 21 7.65 -10.91 3.47
C ARG A 21 7.01 -12.04 2.68
N GLN A 22 6.50 -11.77 1.48
CA GLN A 22 5.93 -12.80 0.60
C GLN A 22 6.97 -13.84 0.17
N LEU A 23 8.23 -13.42 -0.04
CA LEU A 23 9.34 -14.32 -0.35
C LEU A 23 9.82 -15.14 0.86
N GLY A 24 9.25 -14.93 2.05
CA GLY A 24 9.52 -15.71 3.25
C GLY A 24 10.51 -15.07 4.23
N LEU A 25 10.92 -13.80 4.03
CA LEU A 25 11.80 -13.12 4.98
C LEU A 25 11.10 -12.99 6.34
N PRO A 26 11.65 -13.51 7.45
CA PRO A 26 11.05 -13.38 8.79
C PRO A 26 10.93 -11.93 9.26
N VAL A 27 9.93 -11.62 10.10
CA VAL A 27 9.61 -10.25 10.50
C VAL A 27 10.71 -9.67 11.38
N GLU A 28 11.32 -10.52 12.20
CA GLU A 28 12.45 -10.23 13.06
C GLU A 28 13.74 -9.89 12.30
N GLN A 29 13.81 -10.21 11.00
CA GLN A 29 14.96 -9.91 10.14
C GLN A 29 14.76 -8.64 9.30
N LEU A 30 13.55 -8.07 9.29
CA LEU A 30 13.20 -6.87 8.54
C LEU A 30 12.96 -5.70 9.50
N ARG A 31 13.75 -4.64 9.37
CA ARG A 31 13.54 -3.38 10.09
C ARG A 31 13.17 -2.27 9.11
N MET A 32 12.10 -1.54 9.41
CA MET A 32 11.78 -0.28 8.74
C MET A 32 12.02 0.88 9.70
N ILE A 33 12.65 1.95 9.22
CA ILE A 33 12.89 3.18 9.98
C ILE A 33 12.24 4.34 9.23
N ASP A 34 11.20 4.92 9.80
CA ASP A 34 10.51 6.09 9.26
C ASP A 34 10.29 7.13 10.39
N PRO A 35 10.40 8.44 10.12
CA PRO A 35 10.16 9.46 11.14
C PRO A 35 8.68 9.64 11.50
N HIS A 36 7.74 8.97 10.83
CA HIS A 36 6.31 9.06 11.08
C HIS A 36 5.78 7.84 11.84
N PRO A 37 4.69 8.01 12.64
CA PRO A 37 4.17 6.94 13.48
C PRO A 37 3.57 5.77 12.67
N HIS A 38 3.11 6.01 11.45
CA HIS A 38 2.59 4.96 10.59
C HIS A 38 3.19 5.00 9.18
N LEU A 39 3.31 3.82 8.57
CA LEU A 39 3.66 3.69 7.16
C LEU A 39 2.62 4.44 6.31
N LEU A 40 3.12 5.08 5.26
CA LEU A 40 2.41 5.94 4.32
C LEU A 40 1.88 7.27 4.87
N ASP A 41 2.17 7.67 6.12
CA ASP A 41 1.67 8.93 6.68
C ASP A 41 1.98 10.16 5.80
N GLN A 42 3.20 10.22 5.25
CA GLN A 42 3.58 11.31 4.35
C GLN A 42 2.76 11.29 3.06
N PHE A 43 2.46 10.10 2.52
CA PHE A 43 1.65 9.96 1.32
C PHE A 43 0.18 10.31 1.58
N ASP A 44 -0.37 9.89 2.73
CA ASP A 44 -1.71 10.27 3.20
C ASP A 44 -1.83 11.79 3.28
N ARG A 45 -0.92 12.47 3.99
CA ARG A 45 -0.88 13.94 4.07
C ARG A 45 -0.82 14.62 2.70
N GLN A 46 0.04 14.15 1.80
CA GLN A 46 0.20 14.74 0.47
C GLN A 46 -1.07 14.62 -0.38
N THR A 47 -1.70 13.45 -0.34
CA THR A 47 -2.89 13.14 -1.13
C THR A 47 -4.14 13.83 -0.58
N ALA A 48 -4.27 13.91 0.75
CA ALA A 48 -5.30 14.69 1.42
C ALA A 48 -5.18 16.18 1.10
N ARG A 49 -3.96 16.75 1.11
CA ARG A 49 -3.72 18.19 0.85
C ARG A 49 -4.22 18.65 -0.52
N ILE A 50 -4.17 17.77 -1.52
CA ILE A 50 -4.65 18.06 -2.89
C ILE A 50 -6.07 17.55 -3.14
N GLY A 51 -6.75 17.02 -2.12
CA GLY A 51 -8.12 16.51 -2.22
C GLY A 51 -8.28 15.37 -3.22
N MET A 52 -7.30 14.47 -3.33
CA MET A 52 -7.30 13.43 -4.35
C MET A 52 -8.31 12.31 -4.02
N PRO A 53 -9.36 12.07 -4.83
CA PRO A 53 -10.35 11.04 -4.52
C PRO A 53 -9.99 9.64 -5.06
N TYR A 54 -9.18 9.60 -6.13
CA TYR A 54 -8.70 8.39 -6.79
C TYR A 54 -7.20 8.53 -7.06
N LEU A 55 -6.45 7.43 -6.98
CA LEU A 55 -5.06 7.43 -7.41
C LEU A 55 -4.94 7.87 -8.87
N ARG A 56 -3.77 8.40 -9.23
CA ARG A 56 -3.46 8.75 -10.63
C ARG A 56 -2.95 7.55 -11.43
N SER A 57 -2.55 6.48 -10.74
CA SER A 57 -2.04 5.24 -11.31
C SER A 57 -3.13 4.17 -11.53
N PRO A 58 -2.91 3.20 -12.44
CA PRO A 58 -3.78 2.04 -12.60
C PRO A 58 -3.88 1.14 -11.36
N LEU A 59 -4.92 0.30 -11.30
CA LEU A 59 -5.22 -0.59 -10.18
C LEU A 59 -4.06 -1.51 -9.76
N VAL A 60 -3.19 -1.89 -10.70
CA VAL A 60 -2.06 -2.82 -10.47
C VAL A 60 -0.90 -2.15 -9.72
N HIS A 61 -0.87 -0.82 -9.63
CA HIS A 61 0.16 -0.07 -8.92
C HIS A 61 -0.24 0.15 -7.45
N HIS A 62 -0.29 -0.95 -6.70
CA HIS A 62 -0.53 -0.94 -5.26
C HIS A 62 0.60 -1.66 -4.50
N CYS A 63 0.60 -1.61 -3.16
CA CYS A 63 1.74 -2.11 -2.38
C CYS A 63 1.84 -3.64 -2.31
N HIS A 64 0.72 -4.36 -2.45
CA HIS A 64 0.72 -5.82 -2.42
C HIS A 64 1.35 -6.41 -3.71
N PRO A 65 2.16 -7.47 -3.61
CA PRO A 65 2.81 -8.11 -4.76
C PRO A 65 1.89 -8.66 -5.85
N GLU A 66 0.73 -9.22 -5.46
CA GLU A 66 -0.19 -9.85 -6.42
C GLU A 66 -0.99 -8.77 -7.20
N PRO A 67 -0.87 -8.70 -8.54
CA PRO A 67 -1.36 -7.56 -9.34
C PRO A 67 -2.84 -7.24 -9.24
N PHE A 68 -3.70 -8.23 -8.94
CA PHE A 68 -5.14 -8.05 -8.85
C PHE A 68 -5.67 -8.10 -7.41
N ASN A 69 -4.78 -8.02 -6.41
CA ASN A 69 -5.17 -8.16 -5.01
C ASN A 69 -6.10 -7.02 -4.56
N LEU A 70 -5.77 -5.78 -4.91
CA LEU A 70 -6.63 -4.61 -4.64
C LEU A 70 -8.04 -4.77 -5.25
N LYS A 71 -8.15 -5.41 -6.41
CA LYS A 71 -9.45 -5.69 -7.05
C LYS A 71 -10.24 -6.75 -6.30
N LYS A 72 -9.57 -7.79 -5.80
CA LYS A 72 -10.20 -8.82 -4.94
C LYS A 72 -10.67 -8.19 -3.63
N PHE A 73 -9.84 -7.36 -3.02
CA PHE A 73 -10.15 -6.62 -1.81
C PHE A 73 -11.39 -5.73 -1.99
N ALA A 74 -11.46 -4.97 -3.09
CA ALA A 74 -12.62 -4.15 -3.42
C ALA A 74 -13.92 -4.95 -3.44
N LYS A 75 -13.91 -6.14 -4.06
CA LYS A 75 -15.07 -7.03 -4.13
C LYS A 75 -15.45 -7.60 -2.76
N GLN A 76 -14.46 -8.03 -1.97
CA GLN A 76 -14.66 -8.62 -0.65
C GLN A 76 -15.20 -7.60 0.36
N GLN A 77 -14.74 -6.35 0.29
CA GLN A 77 -15.15 -5.27 1.19
C GLN A 77 -16.36 -4.47 0.67
N GLY A 78 -16.93 -4.84 -0.49
CA GLY A 78 -18.16 -4.24 -1.02
C GLY A 78 -18.02 -2.77 -1.46
N TYR A 79 -16.84 -2.35 -1.92
CA TYR A 79 -16.61 -0.96 -2.35
C TYR A 79 -17.49 -0.59 -3.56
N THR A 80 -18.22 0.51 -3.44
CA THR A 80 -18.95 1.13 -4.55
C THR A 80 -18.03 2.01 -5.38
N GLN A 81 -18.15 1.92 -6.71
CA GLN A 81 -17.28 2.64 -7.66
C GLN A 81 -15.77 2.54 -7.30
N PRO A 82 -15.23 1.33 -7.11
CA PRO A 82 -13.88 1.16 -6.58
C PRO A 82 -12.79 1.74 -7.48
N MET A 83 -13.09 1.94 -8.77
CA MET A 83 -12.17 2.37 -9.80
C MET A 83 -12.86 3.27 -10.83
N ILE A 84 -12.10 4.14 -11.50
CA ILE A 84 -12.60 5.02 -12.58
C ILE A 84 -11.75 4.98 -13.85
N GLY A 85 -12.42 5.22 -14.98
CA GLY A 85 -11.79 5.42 -16.28
C GLY A 85 -11.14 4.17 -16.89
N PRO A 86 -10.52 4.31 -18.08
CA PRO A 86 -9.96 3.17 -18.83
C PRO A 86 -8.78 2.51 -18.10
N TYR A 87 -8.04 3.26 -17.29
CA TYR A 87 -6.92 2.75 -16.49
C TYR A 87 -7.34 2.15 -15.15
N GLN A 88 -8.65 2.12 -14.85
CA GLN A 88 -9.18 1.59 -13.59
C GLN A 88 -8.47 2.20 -12.37
N ARG A 89 -8.34 3.52 -12.34
CA ARG A 89 -7.70 4.24 -11.24
C ARG A 89 -8.46 4.00 -9.94
N PRO A 90 -7.86 3.42 -8.89
CA PRO A 90 -8.59 3.00 -7.69
C PRO A 90 -8.94 4.20 -6.79
N ARG A 91 -10.03 4.08 -6.02
CA ARG A 91 -10.35 5.02 -4.95
C ARG A 91 -9.18 5.11 -3.96
N LEU A 92 -8.90 6.31 -3.48
CA LEU A 92 -7.76 6.54 -2.59
C LEU A 92 -7.96 5.88 -1.21
N ASP A 93 -9.15 5.99 -0.64
CA ASP A 93 -9.50 5.36 0.63
C ASP A 93 -9.32 3.84 0.59
N MET A 94 -9.81 3.21 -0.48
CA MET A 94 -9.66 1.78 -0.74
C MET A 94 -8.19 1.36 -0.83
N PHE A 95 -7.34 2.17 -1.47
CA PHE A 95 -5.89 1.90 -1.53
C PHE A 95 -5.25 1.91 -0.14
N PHE A 96 -5.60 2.88 0.71
CA PHE A 96 -5.06 2.96 2.07
C PHE A 96 -5.55 1.81 2.95
N ASP A 97 -6.84 1.48 2.89
CA ASP A 97 -7.41 0.37 3.65
C ASP A 97 -6.81 -0.97 3.25
N HIS A 98 -6.66 -1.20 1.95
CA HIS A 98 -5.99 -2.38 1.40
C HIS A 98 -4.54 -2.46 1.87
N THR A 99 -3.80 -1.37 1.81
CA THR A 99 -2.39 -1.35 2.24
C THR A 99 -2.27 -1.59 3.74
N ARG A 100 -3.13 -0.97 4.56
CA ARG A 100 -3.18 -1.17 6.01
C ARG A 100 -3.56 -2.60 6.40
N HIS A 101 -4.43 -3.25 5.63
CA HIS A 101 -4.76 -4.67 5.82
C HIS A 101 -3.53 -5.55 5.71
N TRP A 102 -2.68 -5.34 4.69
CA TRP A 102 -1.47 -6.13 4.47
C TRP A 102 -0.29 -5.77 5.37
N ILE A 103 -0.21 -4.54 5.88
CA ILE A 103 0.83 -4.16 6.86
C ILE A 103 0.60 -4.85 8.22
N ARG A 104 -0.66 -5.14 8.58
CA ARG A 104 -1.03 -5.72 9.88
C ARG A 104 -1.01 -7.25 9.92
N HIS A 105 -0.76 -7.92 8.80
CA HIS A 105 -0.75 -9.39 8.67
C HIS A 105 0.64 -9.86 8.24
#